data_AF-X1LDZ0-F1
#
_entry.id   AF-X1LDZ0-F1
#
_cell.length_a   1.000
_cell.length_b   1.000
_cell.length_c   1.000
_cell.angle_alpha   90.00
_cell.angle_beta   90.00
_cell.angle_gamma   90.00
#
_symmetry.space_group_name_H-M   'P 1'
#
loop_
_entity.id
_entity.type
_entity.pdbx_description
1 polymer ?
#
loop_
_entity_poly.entity_id
_entity_poly.type
_entity_poly.pdbx_seq_one_letter_code
_entity_poly.pdbx_strand_id
1 'polypeptide(L)'
;MVNMKELGWGIVGCGAISPWFIHGINKAKGTALIAICDVNEEKAKKLTEKEKVPWYTDYDKMLGRDDINIVGICSSNSSHCELTIAAARARKHVLVEKPMATTLQDADRMIESCEKAKVRLGVISQDRFSDEFKKVKKAITDGTCGGYYDVNISSNLSNYYSRDFSDVSVQQLVGEAMVLDVSVEPGKDIGVDVIRKASEGVKKGDIVLIRTGYSENYRKPKVEAKYYEESPGLTIEAAKYLATLGIKMVGIDTYTLEPTYLKRSKEEKDVHQILHSSRIVTVEDLTNLSKIKSRRPFAICGVPIKIKGLLGGPVRMVVIDETGEVIDCSHELFNYPEPEYYPEP
;
A
#
# COMPACT_ATOMS: atom_id res chain seq x y z
N MET A 1 -17.51 42.30 -2.67
CA MET A 1 -17.18 40.93 -3.12
C MET A 1 -15.93 41.03 -3.96
N VAL A 2 -14.84 40.34 -3.59
CA VAL A 2 -13.61 40.34 -4.41
C VAL A 2 -13.93 39.52 -5.67
N ASN A 3 -13.72 40.11 -6.84
CA ASN A 3 -13.87 39.46 -8.13
C ASN A 3 -12.73 38.44 -8.27
N MET A 4 -12.92 37.20 -7.80
CA MET A 4 -11.90 36.16 -7.95
C MET A 4 -11.90 35.71 -9.41
N LYS A 5 -10.78 35.94 -10.10
CA LYS A 5 -10.50 35.29 -11.37
C LYS A 5 -10.52 33.77 -11.13
N GLU A 6 -11.30 33.04 -11.91
CA GLU A 6 -11.40 31.59 -11.82
C GLU A 6 -10.04 30.96 -12.12
N LEU A 7 -9.57 30.10 -11.20
CA LEU A 7 -8.30 29.39 -11.34
C LEU A 7 -8.53 28.06 -12.05
N GLY A 8 -7.89 27.89 -13.20
CA GLY A 8 -7.99 26.66 -13.97
C GLY A 8 -7.06 25.56 -13.45
N TRP A 9 -7.60 24.35 -13.34
CA TRP A 9 -6.90 23.17 -12.85
C TRP A 9 -6.65 22.16 -13.97
N GLY A 10 -5.41 21.68 -14.04
CA GLY A 10 -5.05 20.45 -14.74
C GLY A 10 -4.87 19.30 -13.75
N ILE A 11 -5.29 18.09 -14.11
CA ILE A 11 -4.99 16.88 -13.31
C ILE A 11 -4.05 15.98 -14.10
N VAL A 12 -3.02 15.43 -13.46
CA VAL A 12 -2.16 14.40 -14.05
C VAL A 12 -2.23 13.11 -13.22
N GLY A 13 -2.48 11.99 -13.91
CA GLY A 13 -2.75 10.67 -13.32
C GLY A 13 -4.24 10.43 -13.09
N CYS A 14 -4.84 9.58 -13.92
CA CYS A 14 -6.26 9.20 -13.91
C CYS A 14 -6.52 7.93 -13.08
N GLY A 15 -5.79 7.79 -11.96
CA GLY A 15 -5.93 6.68 -11.03
C GLY A 15 -7.12 6.87 -10.07
N ALA A 16 -7.22 5.98 -9.09
CA ALA A 16 -8.32 5.95 -8.12
C ALA A 16 -8.48 7.24 -7.28
N ILE A 17 -7.43 8.06 -7.18
CA ILE A 17 -7.44 9.30 -6.39
C ILE A 17 -7.95 10.51 -7.17
N SER A 18 -7.73 10.55 -8.49
CA SER A 18 -8.12 11.69 -9.33
C SER A 18 -9.59 12.12 -9.24
N PRO A 19 -10.59 11.22 -9.07
CA PRO A 19 -11.98 11.66 -8.88
C PRO A 19 -12.19 12.48 -7.60
N TRP A 20 -11.39 12.26 -6.56
CA TRP A 20 -11.47 13.04 -5.31
C TRP A 20 -10.91 14.45 -5.47
N PHE A 21 -9.82 14.60 -6.23
CA PHE A 21 -9.30 15.91 -6.64
C PHE A 21 -10.35 16.68 -7.43
N ILE A 22 -10.92 16.05 -8.45
CA ILE A 22 -11.96 16.62 -9.31
C ILE A 22 -13.17 17.05 -8.47
N HIS A 23 -13.64 16.20 -7.57
CA HIS A 23 -14.72 16.54 -6.63
C HIS A 23 -14.37 17.74 -5.76
N GLY A 24 -13.14 17.84 -5.27
CA GLY A 24 -12.64 18.99 -4.53
C GLY A 24 -12.64 20.28 -5.36
N ILE A 25 -12.15 20.22 -6.60
CA ILE A 25 -12.11 21.33 -7.55
C ILE A 25 -13.54 21.81 -7.85
N ASN A 26 -14.45 20.88 -8.16
CA ASN A 26 -15.85 21.20 -8.50
C ASN A 26 -16.62 21.81 -7.30
N LYS A 27 -16.18 21.56 -6.07
CA LYS A 27 -16.76 22.16 -4.84
C LYS A 27 -16.11 23.47 -4.42
N ALA A 28 -14.87 23.73 -4.82
CA ALA A 28 -14.18 24.95 -4.47
C ALA A 28 -14.71 26.13 -5.28
N LYS A 29 -14.86 27.30 -4.63
CA LYS A 29 -15.34 28.51 -5.30
C LYS A 29 -14.20 29.13 -6.11
N GLY A 30 -14.49 29.54 -7.34
CA GLY A 30 -13.52 30.21 -8.22
C GLY A 30 -12.45 29.29 -8.77
N THR A 31 -12.78 28.02 -8.99
CA THR A 31 -11.91 27.04 -9.64
C THR A 31 -12.68 26.27 -10.71
N ALA A 32 -12.01 25.94 -11.80
CA ALA A 32 -12.56 25.09 -12.86
C ALA A 32 -11.58 23.99 -13.21
N LEU A 33 -12.07 22.78 -13.43
CA LEU A 33 -11.29 21.74 -14.10
C LEU A 33 -11.20 22.07 -15.60
N ILE A 34 -9.99 22.14 -16.12
CA ILE A 34 -9.71 22.58 -17.51
C ILE A 34 -9.20 21.44 -18.37
N ALA A 35 -8.37 20.56 -17.82
CA ALA A 35 -7.81 19.44 -18.57
C ALA A 35 -7.37 18.30 -17.65
N ILE A 36 -7.22 17.13 -18.25
CA ILE A 36 -6.72 15.92 -17.59
C ILE A 36 -5.60 15.30 -18.43
N CYS A 37 -4.60 14.70 -17.79
CA CYS A 37 -3.50 14.03 -18.45
C CYS A 37 -3.23 12.65 -17.83
N ASP A 38 -3.03 11.63 -18.66
CA ASP A 38 -2.49 10.33 -18.24
C ASP A 38 -1.73 9.70 -19.41
N VAL A 39 -0.60 9.06 -19.13
CA VAL A 39 0.17 8.31 -20.14
C VAL A 39 -0.64 7.18 -20.77
N ASN A 40 -1.65 6.67 -20.07
CA ASN A 40 -2.63 5.72 -20.58
C ASN A 40 -3.86 6.46 -21.11
N GLU A 41 -3.98 6.47 -22.44
CA GLU A 41 -5.07 7.13 -23.17
C GLU A 41 -6.47 6.67 -22.73
N GLU A 42 -6.67 5.37 -22.50
CA GLU A 42 -7.98 4.82 -22.12
C GLU A 42 -8.44 5.36 -20.76
N LYS A 43 -7.52 5.47 -19.80
CA LYS A 43 -7.83 6.05 -18.48
C LYS A 43 -8.18 7.53 -18.59
N ALA A 44 -7.43 8.28 -19.39
CA ALA A 44 -7.70 9.70 -19.62
C ALA A 44 -9.08 9.91 -20.24
N LYS A 45 -9.39 9.16 -21.31
CA LYS A 45 -10.71 9.17 -21.97
C LYS A 45 -11.84 8.84 -21.00
N LYS A 46 -11.73 7.73 -20.28
CA LYS A 46 -12.75 7.26 -19.32
C LYS A 46 -13.06 8.30 -18.25
N LEU A 47 -12.05 9.03 -17.75
CA LEU A 47 -12.28 10.08 -16.75
C LEU A 47 -12.96 11.31 -17.37
N THR A 48 -12.60 11.69 -18.59
CA THR A 48 -13.21 12.84 -19.28
C THR A 48 -14.65 12.63 -19.76
N GLU A 49 -15.13 11.39 -19.90
CA GLU A 49 -16.55 11.12 -20.24
C GLU A 49 -17.53 11.79 -19.26
N LYS A 50 -17.14 11.87 -17.98
CA LYS A 50 -17.95 12.51 -16.93
C LYS A 50 -17.73 14.01 -16.87
N GLU A 51 -16.47 14.44 -16.93
CA GLU A 51 -16.09 15.84 -16.67
C GLU A 51 -16.19 16.75 -17.91
N LYS A 52 -16.24 16.17 -19.13
CA LYS A 52 -16.33 16.90 -20.41
C LYS A 52 -15.22 17.92 -20.64
N VAL A 53 -14.02 17.66 -20.12
CA VAL A 53 -12.82 18.46 -20.35
C VAL A 53 -11.86 17.77 -21.34
N PRO A 54 -11.00 18.51 -22.05
CA PRO A 54 -9.95 17.93 -22.87
C PRO A 54 -9.01 17.00 -22.09
N TRP A 55 -8.56 15.93 -22.75
CA TRP A 55 -7.54 15.02 -22.22
C TRP A 55 -6.24 15.08 -23.03
N TYR A 56 -5.14 14.70 -22.39
CA TYR A 56 -3.80 14.64 -22.94
C TYR A 56 -3.10 13.33 -22.53
N THR A 57 -2.22 12.83 -23.40
CA THR A 57 -1.24 11.80 -23.06
C THR A 57 0.16 12.35 -22.87
N ASP A 58 0.34 13.64 -23.22
CA ASP A 58 1.57 14.39 -23.18
C ASP A 58 1.41 15.54 -22.17
N TYR A 59 2.13 15.44 -21.07
CA TYR A 59 2.02 16.36 -19.95
C TYR A 59 2.52 17.76 -20.30
N ASP A 60 3.59 17.88 -21.09
CA ASP A 60 4.14 19.17 -21.50
C ASP A 60 3.16 19.92 -22.41
N LYS A 61 2.44 19.22 -23.29
CA LYS A 61 1.34 19.82 -24.07
C LYS A 61 0.23 20.36 -23.20
N MET A 62 -0.15 19.65 -22.12
CA MET A 62 -1.15 20.16 -21.18
C MET A 62 -0.62 21.39 -20.42
N LEU A 63 0.63 21.35 -19.95
CA LEU A 63 1.28 22.44 -19.22
C LEU A 63 1.41 23.73 -20.06
N GLY A 64 1.53 23.60 -21.38
CA GLY A 64 1.58 24.73 -22.32
C GLY A 64 0.29 25.55 -22.41
N ARG A 65 -0.80 25.14 -21.74
CA ARG A 65 -2.06 25.89 -21.75
C ARG A 65 -2.05 27.06 -20.77
N ASP A 66 -2.42 28.24 -21.24
CA ASP A 66 -2.47 29.47 -20.41
C ASP A 66 -3.67 29.53 -19.45
N ASP A 67 -4.72 28.78 -19.74
CA ASP A 67 -5.92 28.67 -18.90
C ASP A 67 -5.74 27.70 -17.73
N ILE A 68 -4.60 26.98 -17.63
CA ILE A 68 -4.24 26.18 -16.47
C ILE A 68 -3.31 26.99 -15.57
N ASN A 69 -3.69 27.13 -14.30
CA ASN A 69 -2.92 27.84 -13.27
C ASN A 69 -2.34 26.90 -12.21
N ILE A 70 -3.06 25.80 -11.94
CA ILE A 70 -2.72 24.82 -10.90
C ILE A 70 -2.74 23.42 -11.51
N VAL A 71 -1.79 22.56 -11.13
CA VAL A 71 -1.81 21.13 -11.45
C VAL A 71 -1.97 20.29 -10.20
N GLY A 72 -2.92 19.35 -10.24
CA GLY A 72 -3.07 18.28 -9.26
C GLY A 72 -2.34 17.02 -9.73
N ILE A 73 -1.34 16.58 -8.99
CA ILE A 73 -0.54 15.38 -9.33
C ILE A 73 -1.06 14.19 -8.53
N CYS A 74 -1.71 13.25 -9.23
CA CYS A 74 -2.36 12.03 -8.71
C CYS A 74 -1.77 10.75 -9.32
N SER A 75 -0.54 10.81 -9.83
CA SER A 75 0.16 9.71 -10.52
C SER A 75 0.84 8.75 -9.53
N SER A 76 1.74 7.87 -10.01
CA SER A 76 2.52 6.99 -9.13
C SER A 76 3.52 7.80 -8.31
N ASN A 77 3.79 7.38 -7.07
CA ASN A 77 4.68 8.06 -6.13
C ASN A 77 6.05 8.42 -6.72
N SER A 78 6.64 7.50 -7.49
CA SER A 78 7.95 7.68 -8.14
C SER A 78 7.98 8.78 -9.21
N SER A 79 6.83 9.17 -9.75
CA SER A 79 6.72 10.19 -10.80
C SER A 79 6.47 11.61 -10.28
N HIS A 80 6.18 11.77 -8.98
CA HIS A 80 5.81 13.06 -8.40
C HIS A 80 6.88 14.15 -8.59
N CYS A 81 8.16 13.77 -8.43
CA CYS A 81 9.29 14.69 -8.54
C CYS A 81 9.38 15.34 -9.92
N GLU A 82 9.51 14.53 -10.97
CA GLU A 82 9.68 15.04 -12.33
C GLU A 82 8.45 15.79 -12.84
N LEU A 83 7.23 15.34 -12.49
CA LEU A 83 5.99 16.05 -12.85
C LEU A 83 5.86 17.41 -12.13
N THR A 84 6.32 17.50 -10.89
CA THR A 84 6.36 18.77 -10.14
C THR A 84 7.36 19.74 -10.74
N ILE A 85 8.56 19.26 -11.09
CA ILE A 85 9.61 20.07 -11.72
C ILE A 85 9.12 20.59 -13.08
N ALA A 86 8.49 19.75 -13.90
CA ALA A 86 7.93 20.16 -15.18
C ALA A 86 6.83 21.24 -15.01
N ALA A 87 5.92 21.06 -14.04
CA ALA A 87 4.92 22.07 -13.72
C ALA A 87 5.51 23.40 -13.25
N ALA A 88 6.54 23.34 -12.40
CA ALA A 88 7.25 24.52 -11.93
C ALA A 88 7.94 25.27 -13.09
N ARG A 89 8.59 24.55 -14.02
CA ARG A 89 9.17 25.13 -15.25
C ARG A 89 8.12 25.85 -16.09
N ALA A 90 6.92 25.27 -16.19
CA ALA A 90 5.75 25.87 -16.85
C ALA A 90 5.04 26.95 -16.02
N ARG A 91 5.61 27.33 -14.86
CA ARG A 91 5.08 28.32 -13.90
C ARG A 91 3.65 28.02 -13.42
N LYS A 92 3.33 26.74 -13.25
CA LYS A 92 2.05 26.28 -12.67
C LYS A 92 2.23 26.02 -11.18
N HIS A 93 1.24 26.38 -10.37
CA HIS A 93 1.19 25.93 -8.97
C HIS A 93 0.93 24.43 -8.90
N VAL A 94 1.43 23.77 -7.86
CA VAL A 94 1.38 22.30 -7.75
C VAL A 94 0.70 21.90 -6.45
N LEU A 95 -0.26 20.97 -6.55
CA LEU A 95 -0.81 20.23 -5.43
C LEU A 95 -0.58 18.73 -5.68
N VAL A 96 0.32 18.11 -4.94
CA VAL A 96 0.75 16.72 -5.15
C VAL A 96 0.18 15.78 -4.10
N GLU A 97 -0.20 14.57 -4.49
CA GLU A 97 -0.60 13.52 -3.56
C GLU A 97 0.50 13.11 -2.59
N LYS A 98 0.10 12.48 -1.49
CA LYS A 98 1.04 11.87 -0.54
C LYS A 98 1.37 10.42 -0.94
N PRO A 99 2.60 9.93 -0.69
CA PRO A 99 3.75 10.68 -0.18
C PRO A 99 4.27 11.69 -1.22
N MET A 100 4.83 12.81 -0.75
CA MET A 100 5.33 13.88 -1.62
C MET A 100 6.36 13.37 -2.65
N ALA A 101 7.30 12.54 -2.19
CA ALA A 101 8.32 11.90 -3.01
C ALA A 101 8.72 10.55 -2.39
N THR A 102 9.49 9.75 -3.12
CA THR A 102 10.04 8.46 -2.66
C THR A 102 11.40 8.59 -1.96
N THR A 103 12.06 9.74 -2.08
CA THR A 103 13.35 10.04 -1.43
C THR A 103 13.33 11.48 -0.89
N LEU A 104 14.19 11.78 0.09
CA LEU A 104 14.35 13.16 0.59
C LEU A 104 14.96 14.07 -0.48
N GLN A 105 15.94 13.55 -1.24
CA GLN A 105 16.58 14.29 -2.33
C GLN A 105 15.57 14.73 -3.38
N ASP A 106 14.61 13.88 -3.73
CA ASP A 106 13.54 14.25 -4.66
C ASP A 106 12.58 15.28 -4.07
N ALA A 107 12.26 15.19 -2.78
CA ALA A 107 11.46 16.21 -2.10
C ALA A 107 12.16 17.58 -2.13
N ASP A 108 13.47 17.63 -1.87
CA ASP A 108 14.26 18.87 -1.94
C ASP A 108 14.26 19.46 -3.36
N ARG A 109 14.45 18.61 -4.39
CA ARG A 109 14.40 19.03 -5.80
C ARG A 109 13.06 19.64 -6.18
N MET A 110 11.95 19.07 -5.68
CA MET A 110 10.60 19.60 -5.90
C MET A 110 10.44 20.99 -5.27
N ILE A 111 10.86 21.15 -4.01
CA ILE A 111 10.78 22.43 -3.28
C ILE A 111 11.61 23.50 -4.01
N GLU A 112 12.88 23.21 -4.28
CA GLU A 112 13.80 24.16 -4.91
C GLU A 112 13.29 24.60 -6.29
N SER A 113 12.73 23.67 -7.08
CA SER A 113 12.19 23.98 -8.40
C SER A 113 10.97 24.90 -8.32
N CYS A 114 10.05 24.65 -7.40
CA CYS A 114 8.88 25.50 -7.18
C CYS A 114 9.25 26.88 -6.63
N GLU A 115 10.21 26.96 -5.70
CA GLU A 115 10.71 28.23 -5.16
C GLU A 115 11.39 29.08 -6.24
N LYS A 116 12.30 28.48 -7.04
CA LYS A 116 12.95 29.16 -8.17
C LYS A 116 11.94 29.69 -9.19
N ALA A 117 10.90 28.91 -9.49
CA ALA A 117 9.83 29.30 -10.39
C ALA A 117 8.82 30.29 -9.76
N LYS A 118 8.92 30.56 -8.45
CA LYS A 118 7.99 31.39 -7.67
C LYS A 118 6.55 30.88 -7.72
N VAL A 119 6.38 29.56 -7.70
CA VAL A 119 5.06 28.89 -7.65
C VAL A 119 4.87 28.20 -6.30
N ARG A 120 3.61 28.05 -5.89
CA ARG A 120 3.26 27.31 -4.67
C ARG A 120 3.34 25.81 -4.93
N LEU A 121 3.90 25.10 -3.96
CA LEU A 121 3.86 23.65 -3.83
C LEU A 121 3.06 23.28 -2.58
N GLY A 122 2.03 22.46 -2.74
CA GLY A 122 1.26 21.89 -1.64
C GLY A 122 1.29 20.37 -1.72
N VAL A 123 1.28 19.71 -0.56
CA VAL A 123 1.14 18.25 -0.45
C VAL A 123 -0.22 17.94 0.16
N ILE A 124 -0.93 16.96 -0.38
CA ILE A 124 -2.19 16.51 0.19
C ILE A 124 -1.93 15.91 1.58
N SER A 125 -2.57 16.52 2.56
CA SER A 125 -2.66 16.04 3.94
C SER A 125 -4.05 16.39 4.44
N GLN A 126 -5.06 15.73 3.86
CA GLN A 126 -6.47 16.10 3.98
C GLN A 126 -6.96 16.11 5.42
N ASP A 127 -6.41 15.23 6.27
CA ASP A 127 -6.81 15.12 7.68
C ASP A 127 -6.55 16.41 8.46
N ARG A 128 -5.54 17.22 8.04
CA ARG A 128 -5.27 18.56 8.62
C ARG A 128 -6.46 19.53 8.48
N PHE A 129 -7.37 19.27 7.55
CA PHE A 129 -8.53 20.11 7.28
C PHE A 129 -9.82 19.56 7.89
N SER A 130 -9.81 18.36 8.45
CA SER A 130 -10.96 17.81 9.18
C SER A 130 -11.25 18.61 10.45
N ASP A 131 -12.52 18.68 10.86
CA ASP A 131 -12.90 19.44 12.05
C ASP A 131 -12.42 18.74 13.33
N GLU A 132 -12.29 17.42 13.29
CA GLU A 132 -11.75 16.57 14.35
C GLU A 132 -10.29 16.93 14.63
N PHE A 133 -9.42 16.89 13.63
CA PHE A 133 -8.00 17.23 13.81
C PHE A 133 -7.78 18.71 14.12
N LYS A 134 -8.62 19.62 13.60
CA LYS A 134 -8.59 21.03 14.01
C LYS A 134 -8.91 21.21 15.50
N LYS A 135 -9.89 20.48 16.04
CA LYS A 135 -10.21 20.51 17.48
C LYS A 135 -9.06 19.95 18.31
N VAL A 136 -8.46 18.83 17.89
CA VAL A 136 -7.28 18.27 18.54
C VAL A 136 -6.13 19.29 18.53
N LYS A 137 -5.82 19.88 17.37
CA LYS A 137 -4.79 20.92 17.27
C LYS A 137 -5.09 22.12 18.16
N LYS A 138 -6.35 22.58 18.24
CA LYS A 138 -6.75 23.68 19.11
C LYS A 138 -6.50 23.34 20.58
N ALA A 139 -7.01 22.19 21.05
CA ALA A 139 -6.85 21.72 22.42
C ALA A 139 -5.38 21.56 22.81
N ILE A 140 -4.54 21.17 21.84
CA ILE A 140 -3.09 21.14 21.97
C ILE A 140 -2.56 22.58 22.19
N THR A 141 -2.85 23.49 21.26
CA THR A 141 -2.23 24.83 21.24
C THR A 141 -2.71 25.78 22.34
N ASP A 142 -3.93 25.62 22.84
CA ASP A 142 -4.51 26.49 23.87
C ASP A 142 -4.37 25.94 25.30
N GLY A 143 -3.69 24.79 25.45
CA GLY A 143 -3.42 24.18 26.74
C GLY A 143 -4.61 23.46 27.37
N THR A 144 -5.75 23.31 26.67
CA THR A 144 -6.91 22.54 27.17
C THR A 144 -6.53 21.10 27.55
N CYS A 145 -5.55 20.52 26.87
CA CYS A 145 -5.00 19.20 27.14
C CYS A 145 -4.02 19.12 28.32
N GLY A 146 -3.59 20.25 28.89
CA GLY A 146 -2.51 20.34 29.89
C GLY A 146 -1.11 20.06 29.30
N GLY A 147 -0.87 18.83 28.85
CA GLY A 147 0.37 18.35 28.21
C GLY A 147 0.20 16.91 27.70
N TYR A 148 1.06 16.45 26.80
CA TYR A 148 0.96 15.10 26.21
C TYR A 148 2.12 14.24 26.69
N TYR A 149 1.80 13.05 27.19
CA TYR A 149 2.78 12.01 27.49
C TYR A 149 2.88 10.98 26.36
N ASP A 150 1.77 10.72 25.66
CA ASP A 150 1.67 9.73 24.59
C ASP A 150 0.68 10.20 23.52
N VAL A 151 0.95 9.84 22.25
CA VAL A 151 0.09 10.11 21.10
C VAL A 151 -0.07 8.83 20.30
N ASN A 152 -1.26 8.24 20.37
CA ASN A 152 -1.62 7.07 19.56
C ASN A 152 -2.49 7.49 18.37
N ILE A 153 -2.05 7.13 17.16
CA ILE A 153 -2.84 7.30 15.93
C ILE A 153 -3.13 5.91 15.38
N SER A 154 -4.41 5.52 15.41
CA SER A 154 -4.89 4.29 14.77
C SER A 154 -5.69 4.67 13.53
N SER A 155 -5.22 4.23 12.37
CA SER A 155 -5.97 4.30 11.11
C SER A 155 -6.59 2.94 10.83
N ASN A 156 -7.92 2.86 10.95
CA ASN A 156 -8.65 1.63 10.69
C ASN A 156 -9.24 1.66 9.28
N LEU A 157 -8.82 0.74 8.41
CA LEU A 157 -9.39 0.53 7.08
C LEU A 157 -10.69 -0.31 7.15
N SER A 158 -11.40 -0.28 8.28
CA SER A 158 -12.54 -1.15 8.64
C SER A 158 -13.67 -1.22 7.62
N ASN A 159 -13.76 -0.27 6.69
CA ASN A 159 -14.71 -0.35 5.58
C ASN A 159 -14.41 -1.47 4.56
N TYR A 160 -13.26 -2.15 4.69
CA TYR A 160 -12.87 -3.27 3.83
C TYR A 160 -13.11 -4.66 4.47
N TYR A 161 -13.18 -4.76 5.80
CA TYR A 161 -13.22 -6.05 6.50
C TYR A 161 -14.30 -6.06 7.58
N SER A 162 -15.11 -7.13 7.61
CA SER A 162 -16.21 -7.30 8.57
C SER A 162 -15.76 -7.80 9.95
N ARG A 163 -14.45 -8.01 10.16
CA ARG A 163 -13.84 -8.61 11.35
C ARG A 163 -12.47 -8.00 11.61
N ASP A 164 -12.02 -8.10 12.85
CA ASP A 164 -10.71 -7.65 13.31
C ASP A 164 -9.93 -8.78 14.02
N PHE A 165 -8.67 -8.52 14.39
CA PHE A 165 -7.81 -9.51 15.03
C PHE A 165 -8.33 -10.05 16.36
N SER A 166 -9.24 -9.33 17.05
CA SER A 166 -9.84 -9.83 18.28
C SER A 166 -10.78 -11.03 18.06
N ASP A 167 -11.25 -11.23 16.83
CA ASP A 167 -12.08 -12.37 16.39
C ASP A 167 -11.26 -13.63 16.06
N VAL A 168 -9.92 -13.52 15.96
CA VAL A 168 -9.05 -14.66 15.62
C VAL A 168 -8.85 -15.54 16.85
N SER A 169 -9.19 -16.83 16.72
CA SER A 169 -8.98 -17.80 17.80
C SER A 169 -7.53 -18.31 17.82
N VAL A 170 -7.01 -18.62 19.01
CA VAL A 170 -5.65 -19.18 19.16
C VAL A 170 -5.50 -20.49 18.39
N GLN A 171 -6.58 -21.28 18.27
CA GLN A 171 -6.59 -22.54 17.52
C GLN A 171 -6.35 -22.34 16.02
N GLN A 172 -6.61 -21.14 15.48
CA GLN A 172 -6.26 -20.80 14.10
C GLN A 172 -4.76 -20.53 13.92
N LEU A 173 -4.07 -20.12 14.98
CA LEU A 173 -2.67 -19.69 14.95
C LEU A 173 -1.67 -20.81 15.25
N VAL A 174 -2.14 -21.96 15.72
CA VAL A 174 -1.28 -23.06 16.17
C VAL A 174 -1.78 -24.39 15.60
N GLY A 175 -0.88 -25.22 15.06
CA GLY A 175 -1.21 -26.59 14.65
C GLY A 175 -0.26 -27.16 13.59
N GLU A 176 -0.62 -28.33 13.05
CA GLU A 176 0.10 -28.92 11.92
C GLU A 176 0.08 -27.98 10.71
N ALA A 177 1.24 -27.81 10.11
CA ALA A 177 1.42 -27.12 8.85
C ALA A 177 1.70 -28.11 7.71
N MET A 178 1.42 -27.68 6.49
CA MET A 178 1.87 -28.29 5.25
C MET A 178 2.74 -27.28 4.51
N VAL A 179 4.00 -27.66 4.24
CA VAL A 179 4.91 -26.84 3.43
C VAL A 179 4.64 -27.14 1.95
N LEU A 180 4.36 -26.08 1.19
CA LEU A 180 4.16 -26.12 -0.25
C LEU A 180 5.37 -25.51 -0.94
N ASP A 181 6.20 -26.37 -1.52
CA ASP A 181 7.32 -25.94 -2.35
C ASP A 181 6.81 -25.44 -3.70
N VAL A 182 7.06 -24.16 -3.98
CA VAL A 182 6.61 -23.48 -5.19
C VAL A 182 7.80 -22.77 -5.82
N SER A 183 8.04 -22.99 -7.11
CA SER A 183 9.07 -22.29 -7.86
C SER A 183 8.40 -21.41 -8.91
N VAL A 184 8.66 -20.11 -8.86
CA VAL A 184 8.17 -19.13 -9.83
C VAL A 184 9.27 -18.12 -10.16
N GLU A 185 9.26 -17.61 -11.38
CA GLU A 185 10.19 -16.56 -11.81
C GLU A 185 9.84 -15.22 -11.12
N PRO A 186 10.83 -14.38 -10.78
CA PRO A 186 10.56 -13.02 -10.30
C PRO A 186 9.63 -12.24 -11.24
N GLY A 187 8.65 -11.54 -10.67
CA GLY A 187 7.63 -10.81 -11.41
C GLY A 187 6.52 -11.68 -12.01
N LYS A 188 6.48 -12.98 -11.69
CA LYS A 188 5.37 -13.88 -12.07
C LYS A 188 4.61 -14.36 -10.84
N ASP A 189 3.30 -14.18 -10.85
CA ASP A 189 2.44 -14.66 -9.77
C ASP A 189 2.25 -16.18 -9.80
N ILE A 190 2.00 -16.75 -8.62
CA ILE A 190 1.81 -18.17 -8.38
C ILE A 190 0.41 -18.58 -8.84
N GLY A 191 0.36 -19.26 -9.98
CA GLY A 191 -0.87 -19.74 -10.60
C GLY A 191 -1.53 -20.93 -9.88
N VAL A 192 -2.82 -21.11 -10.14
CA VAL A 192 -3.64 -22.16 -9.53
C VAL A 192 -3.12 -23.58 -9.78
N ASP A 193 -2.55 -23.85 -10.96
CA ASP A 193 -2.05 -25.20 -11.29
C ASP A 193 -0.81 -25.56 -10.47
N VAL A 194 0.04 -24.57 -10.18
CA VAL A 194 1.22 -24.73 -9.32
C VAL A 194 0.77 -25.04 -7.89
N ILE A 195 -0.20 -24.28 -7.37
CA ILE A 195 -0.77 -24.53 -6.04
C ILE A 195 -1.45 -25.90 -5.96
N ARG A 196 -2.27 -26.28 -6.95
CA ARG A 196 -2.94 -27.59 -6.99
C ARG A 196 -1.95 -28.72 -6.86
N LYS A 197 -0.89 -28.69 -7.66
CA LYS A 197 0.17 -29.70 -7.62
C LYS A 197 0.88 -29.73 -6.27
N ALA A 198 1.27 -28.56 -5.74
CA ALA A 198 2.01 -28.49 -4.47
C ALA A 198 1.15 -28.95 -3.27
N SER A 199 -0.14 -28.64 -3.30
CA SER A 199 -1.11 -28.87 -2.21
C SER A 199 -1.54 -30.33 -2.01
N GLU A 200 -0.98 -31.28 -2.75
CA GLU A 200 -1.27 -32.69 -2.56
C GLU A 200 -0.97 -33.13 -1.12
N GLY A 201 -1.99 -33.61 -0.41
CA GLY A 201 -1.88 -34.03 0.99
C GLY A 201 -2.23 -32.95 2.03
N VAL A 202 -2.64 -31.75 1.62
CA VAL A 202 -3.27 -30.75 2.51
C VAL A 202 -4.59 -31.32 3.05
N LYS A 203 -4.81 -31.15 4.35
CA LYS A 203 -6.02 -31.55 5.06
C LYS A 203 -6.78 -30.32 5.55
N LYS A 204 -8.09 -30.49 5.75
CA LYS A 204 -8.93 -29.47 6.37
C LYS A 204 -8.40 -29.13 7.77
N GLY A 205 -8.23 -27.84 8.05
CA GLY A 205 -7.69 -27.34 9.31
C GLY A 205 -6.17 -27.24 9.36
N ASP A 206 -5.45 -27.63 8.30
CA ASP A 206 -4.01 -27.39 8.23
C ASP A 206 -3.70 -25.89 8.18
N ILE A 207 -2.51 -25.55 8.66
CA ILE A 207 -1.78 -24.33 8.28
C ILE A 207 -1.04 -24.64 6.97
N VAL A 208 -1.02 -23.72 6.02
CA VAL A 208 -0.25 -23.88 4.79
C VAL A 208 0.90 -22.89 4.79
N LEU A 209 2.12 -23.35 4.53
CA LEU A 209 3.30 -22.49 4.37
C LEU A 209 3.80 -22.60 2.93
N ILE A 210 3.64 -21.53 2.16
CA ILE A 210 4.10 -21.46 0.78
C ILE A 210 5.56 -21.02 0.80
N ARG A 211 6.44 -21.92 0.38
CA ARG A 211 7.88 -21.68 0.29
C ARG A 211 8.26 -21.41 -1.16
N THR A 212 8.54 -20.15 -1.45
CA THR A 212 8.98 -19.69 -2.77
C THR A 212 10.50 -19.55 -2.88
N GLY A 213 11.18 -19.38 -1.74
CA GLY A 213 12.59 -18.99 -1.67
C GLY A 213 12.83 -17.51 -1.98
N TYR A 214 11.78 -16.70 -2.18
CA TYR A 214 11.94 -15.33 -2.64
C TYR A 214 12.60 -14.44 -1.58
N SER A 215 12.15 -14.50 -0.32
CA SER A 215 12.79 -13.76 0.76
C SER A 215 14.27 -14.10 0.89
N GLU A 216 14.68 -15.35 0.73
CA GLU A 216 16.07 -15.75 0.91
C GLU A 216 16.97 -15.26 -0.23
N ASN A 217 16.47 -15.35 -1.46
CA ASN A 217 17.27 -15.06 -2.65
C ASN A 217 17.29 -13.56 -3.03
N TYR A 218 16.26 -12.79 -2.65
CA TYR A 218 16.07 -11.43 -3.15
C TYR A 218 16.00 -10.34 -2.06
N ARG A 219 15.76 -10.70 -0.79
CA ARG A 219 15.72 -9.72 0.31
C ARG A 219 17.12 -9.42 0.83
N LYS A 220 17.76 -8.41 0.24
CA LYS A 220 19.07 -7.89 0.70
C LYS A 220 18.94 -7.20 2.08
N PRO A 221 20.06 -7.01 2.83
CA PRO A 221 20.05 -6.25 4.09
C PRO A 221 19.42 -4.86 3.95
N LYS A 222 19.71 -4.18 2.84
CA LYS A 222 18.99 -2.98 2.41
C LYS A 222 18.09 -3.35 1.23
N VAL A 223 16.78 -3.46 1.51
CA VAL A 223 15.80 -3.92 0.53
C VAL A 223 15.64 -2.89 -0.59
N GLU A 224 15.86 -3.31 -1.84
CA GLU A 224 15.69 -2.49 -3.03
C GLU A 224 14.22 -2.50 -3.49
N ALA A 225 13.78 -1.46 -4.22
CA ALA A 225 12.41 -1.37 -4.73
C ALA A 225 12.00 -2.61 -5.55
N LYS A 226 12.94 -3.17 -6.30
CA LYS A 226 12.78 -4.37 -7.13
C LYS A 226 12.27 -5.60 -6.35
N TYR A 227 12.68 -5.75 -5.08
CA TYR A 227 12.19 -6.82 -4.21
C TYR A 227 10.67 -6.74 -4.04
N TYR A 228 10.12 -5.54 -3.90
CA TYR A 228 8.68 -5.34 -3.76
C TYR A 228 7.95 -5.42 -5.10
N GLU A 229 8.54 -4.90 -6.16
CA GLU A 229 7.94 -4.83 -7.50
C GLU A 229 7.84 -6.19 -8.19
N GLU A 230 8.80 -7.08 -7.93
CA GLU A 230 8.88 -8.41 -8.54
C GLU A 230 8.52 -9.56 -7.58
N SER A 231 8.06 -9.24 -6.36
CA SER A 231 7.63 -10.23 -5.39
C SER A 231 6.42 -11.00 -5.92
N PRO A 232 6.48 -12.33 -6.03
CA PRO A 232 5.35 -13.11 -6.53
C PRO A 232 4.22 -13.15 -5.50
N GLY A 233 2.98 -12.89 -5.95
CA GLY A 233 1.77 -13.13 -5.17
C GLY A 233 1.02 -14.38 -5.63
N LEU A 234 -0.19 -14.60 -5.12
CA LEU A 234 -1.11 -15.64 -5.61
C LEU A 234 -2.03 -15.06 -6.69
N THR A 235 -2.30 -15.81 -7.75
CA THR A 235 -3.43 -15.41 -8.63
C THR A 235 -4.76 -15.56 -7.89
N ILE A 236 -5.79 -14.85 -8.36
CA ILE A 236 -7.15 -14.94 -7.81
C ILE A 236 -7.69 -16.38 -7.83
N GLU A 237 -7.39 -17.14 -8.86
CA GLU A 237 -7.78 -18.55 -8.98
C GLU A 237 -7.06 -19.43 -7.95
N ALA A 238 -5.76 -19.18 -7.71
CA ALA A 238 -4.99 -19.85 -6.67
C ALA A 238 -5.57 -19.58 -5.27
N ALA A 239 -5.87 -18.32 -4.96
CA ALA A 239 -6.50 -17.93 -3.69
C ALA A 239 -7.88 -18.59 -3.50
N LYS A 240 -8.73 -18.58 -4.53
CA LYS A 240 -10.03 -19.26 -4.52
C LYS A 240 -9.88 -20.76 -4.30
N TYR A 241 -8.90 -21.40 -4.94
CA TYR A 241 -8.64 -22.81 -4.75
C TYR A 241 -8.19 -23.13 -3.32
N LEU A 242 -7.23 -22.39 -2.76
CA LEU A 242 -6.81 -22.54 -1.36
C LEU A 242 -8.00 -22.40 -0.40
N ALA A 243 -8.90 -21.46 -0.66
CA ALA A 243 -10.12 -21.27 0.12
C ALA A 243 -11.03 -22.52 0.14
N THR A 244 -11.03 -23.34 -0.93
CA THR A 244 -11.79 -24.60 -0.97
C THR A 244 -11.18 -25.72 -0.12
N LEU A 245 -9.89 -25.64 0.23
CA LEU A 245 -9.20 -26.69 0.98
C LEU A 245 -9.61 -26.74 2.46
N GLY A 246 -10.27 -25.69 2.96
CA GLY A 246 -10.68 -25.60 4.36
C GLY A 246 -9.50 -25.49 5.33
N ILE A 247 -8.38 -24.94 4.88
CA ILE A 247 -7.23 -24.57 5.72
C ILE A 247 -7.62 -23.43 6.66
N LYS A 248 -6.89 -23.24 7.75
CA LYS A 248 -7.18 -22.19 8.74
C LYS A 248 -6.25 -20.99 8.63
N MET A 249 -5.06 -21.18 8.06
CA MET A 249 -4.05 -20.14 7.87
C MET A 249 -3.22 -20.44 6.62
N VAL A 250 -2.76 -19.39 5.94
CA VAL A 250 -1.73 -19.46 4.91
C VAL A 250 -0.61 -18.47 5.24
N GLY A 251 0.63 -18.96 5.20
CA GLY A 251 1.86 -18.19 5.33
C GLY A 251 2.64 -18.20 4.02
N ILE A 252 3.35 -17.13 3.68
CA ILE A 252 4.26 -17.06 2.51
C ILE A 252 5.54 -16.29 2.83
N ASP A 253 6.66 -16.67 2.20
CA ASP A 253 7.96 -15.99 2.29
C ASP A 253 8.18 -14.87 1.27
N THR A 254 7.08 -14.29 0.80
CA THR A 254 7.07 -13.12 -0.09
C THR A 254 6.51 -11.93 0.68
N TYR A 255 6.83 -10.71 0.26
CA TYR A 255 6.38 -9.50 0.94
C TYR A 255 4.85 -9.43 1.08
N THR A 256 4.13 -9.97 0.11
CA THR A 256 2.67 -10.06 0.13
C THR A 256 2.15 -11.24 -0.70
N LEU A 257 0.95 -11.73 -0.38
CA LEU A 257 0.16 -12.70 -1.15
C LEU A 257 -0.57 -12.04 -2.33
N GLU A 258 -0.64 -10.71 -2.38
CA GLU A 258 -1.29 -10.00 -3.48
C GLU A 258 -0.48 -10.10 -4.77
N PRO A 259 -1.11 -10.39 -5.92
CA PRO A 259 -0.43 -10.51 -7.18
C PRO A 259 0.01 -9.15 -7.71
N THR A 260 1.11 -9.17 -8.47
CA THR A 260 1.78 -7.99 -9.04
C THR A 260 0.87 -7.16 -9.98
N TYR A 261 -0.13 -7.76 -10.62
CA TYR A 261 -0.99 -7.09 -11.60
C TYR A 261 -2.20 -6.36 -11.01
N LEU A 262 -2.55 -6.60 -9.74
CA LEU A 262 -3.75 -5.99 -9.15
C LEU A 262 -3.51 -4.50 -8.85
N LYS A 263 -3.87 -3.66 -9.82
CA LYS A 263 -4.14 -2.24 -9.59
C LYS A 263 -5.45 -2.14 -8.81
N ARG A 264 -5.37 -1.96 -7.48
CA ARG A 264 -6.51 -1.78 -6.54
C ARG A 264 -7.73 -1.14 -7.23
N SER A 265 -8.66 -1.97 -7.70
CA SER A 265 -9.95 -1.56 -8.23
C SER A 265 -11.01 -1.97 -7.20
N LYS A 266 -12.06 -1.18 -7.04
CA LYS A 266 -13.11 -1.43 -6.03
C LYS A 266 -13.99 -2.65 -6.34
N GLU A 267 -13.89 -3.23 -7.53
CA GLU A 267 -14.87 -4.17 -8.08
C GLU A 267 -14.41 -5.62 -8.05
N GLU A 268 -13.09 -5.88 -8.00
CA GLU A 268 -12.54 -7.23 -7.85
C GLU A 268 -12.09 -7.47 -6.41
N LYS A 269 -12.51 -8.61 -5.83
CA LYS A 269 -11.97 -9.06 -4.55
C LYS A 269 -10.49 -9.38 -4.74
N ASP A 270 -9.65 -8.72 -3.96
CA ASP A 270 -8.23 -9.03 -3.84
C ASP A 270 -8.02 -10.38 -3.12
N VAL A 271 -6.77 -10.87 -3.09
CA VAL A 271 -6.44 -12.17 -2.50
C VAL A 271 -6.81 -12.20 -1.01
N HIS A 272 -6.51 -11.13 -0.29
CA HIS A 272 -6.86 -10.99 1.12
C HIS A 272 -8.37 -11.15 1.35
N GLN A 273 -9.20 -10.44 0.59
CA GLN A 273 -10.66 -10.51 0.71
C GLN A 273 -11.18 -11.92 0.46
N ILE A 274 -10.62 -12.66 -0.50
CA ILE A 274 -11.02 -14.05 -0.79
C ILE A 274 -10.70 -14.97 0.39
N LEU A 275 -9.47 -14.90 0.90
CA LEU A 275 -8.99 -15.74 1.99
C LEU A 275 -9.69 -15.41 3.32
N HIS A 276 -9.81 -14.13 3.65
CA HIS A 276 -10.47 -13.66 4.88
C HIS A 276 -11.97 -13.93 4.87
N SER A 277 -12.65 -13.80 3.70
CA SER A 277 -14.05 -14.22 3.55
C SER A 277 -14.25 -15.71 3.86
N SER A 278 -13.20 -16.51 3.64
CA SER A 278 -13.17 -17.94 3.92
C SER A 278 -12.61 -18.27 5.32
N ARG A 279 -12.41 -17.25 6.17
CA ARG A 279 -11.86 -17.35 7.53
C ARG A 279 -10.43 -17.91 7.60
N ILE A 280 -9.66 -17.71 6.55
CA ILE A 280 -8.23 -18.07 6.51
C ILE A 280 -7.43 -16.87 6.99
N VAL A 281 -6.60 -17.08 8.01
CA VAL A 281 -5.62 -16.06 8.47
C VAL A 281 -4.45 -16.00 7.50
N THR A 282 -4.01 -14.81 7.14
CA THR A 282 -2.85 -14.61 6.26
C THR A 282 -1.64 -14.16 7.08
N VAL A 283 -0.47 -14.72 6.77
CA VAL A 283 0.82 -14.29 7.32
C VAL A 283 1.78 -14.10 6.15
N GLU A 284 2.32 -12.90 6.01
CA GLU A 284 3.16 -12.50 4.88
C GLU A 284 4.55 -12.11 5.37
N ASP A 285 5.49 -11.95 4.45
CA ASP A 285 6.88 -11.61 4.72
C ASP A 285 7.52 -12.58 5.72
N LEU A 286 7.30 -13.89 5.54
CA LEU A 286 8.02 -14.90 6.30
C LEU A 286 9.46 -15.04 5.80
N THR A 287 10.31 -15.60 6.65
CA THR A 287 11.70 -15.94 6.32
C THR A 287 12.07 -17.34 6.80
N ASN A 288 13.29 -17.78 6.48
CA ASN A 288 13.86 -19.05 6.94
C ASN A 288 13.03 -20.30 6.60
N LEU A 289 12.04 -20.24 5.69
CA LEU A 289 11.22 -21.41 5.34
C LEU A 289 12.07 -22.53 4.72
N SER A 290 13.21 -22.21 4.09
CA SER A 290 14.18 -23.19 3.57
C SER A 290 14.84 -24.04 4.66
N LYS A 291 14.84 -23.60 5.92
CA LYS A 291 15.37 -24.37 7.06
C LYS A 291 14.42 -25.49 7.52
N ILE A 292 13.14 -25.43 7.14
CA ILE A 292 12.15 -26.46 7.47
C ILE A 292 12.40 -27.69 6.59
N LYS A 293 12.75 -28.83 7.20
CA LYS A 293 13.08 -30.04 6.45
C LYS A 293 11.86 -30.92 6.24
N SER A 294 10.98 -31.03 7.23
CA SER A 294 9.75 -31.80 7.07
C SER A 294 8.73 -31.09 6.19
N ARG A 295 7.94 -31.89 5.49
CA ARG A 295 6.78 -31.39 4.75
C ARG A 295 5.60 -31.05 5.68
N ARG A 296 5.56 -31.65 6.87
CA ARG A 296 4.50 -31.48 7.87
C ARG A 296 5.04 -31.08 9.25
N PRO A 297 5.57 -29.87 9.42
CA PRO A 297 6.01 -29.40 10.72
C PRO A 297 4.83 -28.96 11.58
N PHE A 298 5.09 -28.63 12.84
CA PHE A 298 4.14 -27.99 13.73
C PHE A 298 4.39 -26.48 13.76
N ALA A 299 3.39 -25.67 13.42
CA ALA A 299 3.51 -24.22 13.32
C ALA A 299 2.84 -23.51 14.50
N ILE A 300 3.50 -22.44 14.97
CA ILE A 300 3.04 -21.53 16.02
C ILE A 300 3.22 -20.10 15.50
N CYS A 301 2.12 -19.48 15.10
CA CYS A 301 2.08 -18.04 14.86
C CYS A 301 1.87 -17.34 16.21
N GLY A 302 2.79 -16.45 16.58
CA GLY A 302 2.78 -15.71 17.83
C GLY A 302 1.42 -15.08 18.07
N VAL A 303 0.86 -15.27 19.26
CA VAL A 303 -0.51 -14.87 19.56
C VAL A 303 -0.55 -13.33 19.65
N PRO A 304 -1.21 -12.64 18.69
CA PRO A 304 -1.32 -11.20 18.75
C PRO A 304 -2.16 -10.81 19.97
N ILE A 305 -1.89 -9.62 20.53
CA ILE A 305 -2.75 -9.05 21.56
C ILE A 305 -4.14 -8.85 20.94
N LYS A 306 -5.20 -9.23 21.67
CA LYS A 306 -6.59 -9.01 21.24
C LYS A 306 -6.94 -7.52 21.27
N ILE A 307 -6.53 -6.80 20.24
CA ILE A 307 -6.81 -5.38 20.06
C ILE A 307 -8.01 -5.26 19.12
N LYS A 308 -9.14 -4.80 19.67
CA LYS A 308 -10.35 -4.54 18.89
C LYS A 308 -10.09 -3.44 17.86
N GLY A 309 -10.55 -3.65 16.64
CA GLY A 309 -10.33 -2.75 15.51
C GLY A 309 -8.99 -2.92 14.80
N LEU A 310 -8.07 -3.76 15.28
CA LEU A 310 -6.81 -3.99 14.58
C LEU A 310 -7.03 -4.98 13.41
N LEU A 311 -6.65 -4.61 12.19
CA LEU A 311 -6.82 -5.45 10.99
C LEU A 311 -5.57 -6.22 10.56
N GLY A 312 -4.41 -5.87 11.13
CA GLY A 312 -3.06 -6.28 10.72
C GLY A 312 -2.08 -6.01 11.85
N GLY A 313 -1.01 -6.79 11.97
CA GLY A 313 0.05 -6.50 12.92
C GLY A 313 1.24 -7.43 12.77
N PRO A 314 2.42 -7.03 13.28
CA PRO A 314 3.58 -7.91 13.32
C PRO A 314 3.28 -9.12 14.20
N VAL A 315 3.71 -10.29 13.74
CA VAL A 315 3.63 -11.56 14.48
C VAL A 315 5.02 -12.19 14.49
N ARG A 316 5.27 -13.02 15.51
CA ARG A 316 6.45 -13.88 15.54
C ARG A 316 6.05 -15.29 15.14
N MET A 317 6.43 -15.73 13.95
CA MET A 317 6.13 -17.08 13.46
C MET A 317 7.26 -18.04 13.83
N VAL A 318 6.92 -19.12 14.53
CA VAL A 318 7.85 -20.18 14.91
C VAL A 318 7.33 -21.51 14.36
N VAL A 319 8.23 -22.30 13.79
CA VAL A 319 7.94 -23.64 13.30
C VAL A 319 8.80 -24.64 14.06
N ILE A 320 8.19 -25.73 14.49
CA ILE A 320 8.85 -26.87 15.12
C ILE A 320 8.86 -27.99 14.09
N ASP A 321 10.05 -28.32 13.60
CA ASP A 321 10.24 -29.38 12.63
C ASP A 321 10.03 -30.77 13.27
N GLU A 322 9.91 -31.83 12.47
CA GLU A 322 9.73 -33.20 12.96
C GLU A 322 10.91 -33.70 13.81
N THR A 323 12.08 -33.09 13.62
CA THR A 323 13.29 -33.32 14.42
C THR A 323 13.23 -32.67 15.81
N GLY A 324 12.24 -31.83 16.07
CA GLY A 324 12.15 -30.95 17.24
C GLY A 324 12.95 -29.65 17.10
N GLU A 325 13.60 -29.41 15.96
CA GLU A 325 14.30 -28.16 15.67
C GLU A 325 13.30 -26.99 15.62
N VAL A 326 13.60 -25.93 16.38
CA VAL A 326 12.77 -24.73 16.44
C VAL A 326 13.34 -23.69 15.48
N ILE A 327 12.51 -23.28 14.52
CA ILE A 327 12.86 -22.36 13.43
C ILE A 327 12.05 -21.09 13.60
N ASP A 328 12.72 -19.95 13.77
CA ASP A 328 12.08 -18.64 13.73
C ASP A 328 11.93 -18.19 12.27
N CYS A 329 10.68 -18.07 11.83
CA CYS A 329 10.30 -17.69 10.47
C CYS A 329 9.93 -16.21 10.35
N SER A 330 10.32 -15.39 11.33
CA SER A 330 10.04 -13.95 11.37
C SER A 330 11.27 -13.15 10.97
N HIS A 331 11.08 -12.04 10.27
CA HIS A 331 12.16 -11.06 10.09
C HIS A 331 12.39 -10.25 11.36
N GLU A 332 13.62 -9.79 11.53
CA GLU A 332 13.91 -8.71 12.47
C GLU A 332 13.26 -7.42 11.96
N LEU A 333 12.51 -6.77 12.84
CA LEU A 333 11.90 -5.46 12.58
C LEU A 333 12.69 -4.41 13.35
N PHE A 334 13.17 -3.39 12.63
CA PHE A 334 13.84 -2.24 13.23
C PHE A 334 12.81 -1.13 13.46
N ASN A 335 12.90 -0.46 14.62
CA ASN A 335 12.09 0.72 14.88
C ASN A 335 12.53 1.85 13.95
N TYR A 336 11.57 2.53 13.34
CA TYR A 336 11.82 3.75 12.58
C TYR A 336 11.67 4.99 13.48
N PRO A 337 12.55 6.01 13.35
CA PRO A 337 13.76 5.98 12.53
C PRO A 337 14.82 5.08 13.15
N GLU A 338 15.61 4.39 12.31
CA GLU A 338 16.70 3.54 12.78
C GLU A 338 17.66 4.37 13.65
N PRO A 339 18.29 3.79 14.68
CA PRO A 339 19.18 4.52 15.58
C PRO A 339 20.26 5.34 14.87
N GLU A 340 20.69 4.89 13.68
CA GLU A 340 21.65 5.56 12.79
C GLU A 340 21.21 6.96 12.32
N TYR A 341 19.91 7.27 12.37
CA TYR A 341 19.35 8.59 12.05
C TYR A 341 19.36 9.55 13.23
N TYR A 342 19.67 9.07 14.44
CA TYR A 342 19.98 9.94 15.57
C TYR A 342 21.50 10.08 15.66
N PRO A 343 22.09 11.25 15.36
CA PRO A 343 23.49 11.46 15.72
C PRO A 343 23.61 11.24 17.24
N GLU A 344 24.65 10.49 17.66
CA GLU A 344 24.93 10.30 19.08
C GLU A 344 25.00 11.67 19.80
N PRO A 345 24.53 11.73 21.07
CA PRO A 345 24.30 12.98 21.80
C PRO A 345 25.52 13.89 21.97
#